data_AF-A0A8H9IEA6-F1
#
_entry.id   AF-A0A8H9IEA6-F1
#
_cell.length_a   1.000
_cell.length_b   1.000
_cell.length_c   1.000
_cell.angle_alpha   90.00
_cell.angle_beta   90.00
_cell.angle_gamma   90.00
#
_symmetry.space_group_name_H-M   'P 1'
#
loop_
_entity.id
_entity.type
_entity.pdbx_description
1 polymer ?
#
loop_
_entity_poly.entity_id
_entity_poly.type
_entity_poly.pdbx_seq_one_letter_code
_entity_poly.pdbx_strand_id
1 'polypeptide(L)'
;MTTVGIFALSGAVTNWLAIHMLFEKVPLLYGSGVIPQRFEEFKAGIRELMMTQFFTEQNINRFLTSGNQQLKLDLVPVLEKVDLEPTFDSLVEVINASSFGSMLGMFGGAEALTPLKQPFVEKMKTSLIEISQDERFLETLSSQLEQPNVMQDVQQKIESIVEQRLDELTPKMVKDIIQTMIKKHLGWLVVWGGVFGGLIGLITILVAS
;
A
#
# COMPACT_ATOMS: atom_id res chain seq x y z
N MET A 1 -41.64 -7.97 42.55
CA MET A 1 -41.01 -6.87 41.77
C MET A 1 -39.52 -6.70 42.06
N THR A 2 -39.08 -6.78 43.32
CA THR A 2 -37.64 -6.69 43.69
C THR A 2 -36.76 -7.75 43.02
N THR A 3 -37.22 -9.00 42.94
CA THR A 3 -36.49 -10.10 42.27
C THR A 3 -36.25 -9.82 40.78
N VAL A 4 -37.26 -9.31 40.06
CA VAL A 4 -37.15 -8.91 38.64
C VAL A 4 -36.05 -7.87 38.44
N GLY A 5 -36.03 -6.84 39.29
CA GLY A 5 -35.03 -5.76 39.22
C GLY A 5 -33.60 -6.26 39.48
N ILE A 6 -33.42 -7.17 40.46
CA ILE A 6 -32.11 -7.73 40.80
C ILE A 6 -31.57 -8.59 39.64
N PHE A 7 -32.38 -9.46 39.06
CA PHE A 7 -31.93 -10.28 37.93
C PHE A 7 -31.69 -9.45 36.66
N ALA A 8 -32.52 -8.44 36.38
CA ALA A 8 -32.27 -7.49 35.29
C ALA A 8 -30.96 -6.73 35.49
N LEU A 9 -30.72 -6.18 36.68
CA LEU A 9 -29.50 -5.46 36.98
C LEU A 9 -28.28 -6.38 36.91
N SER A 10 -28.35 -7.58 37.47
CA SER A 10 -27.28 -8.57 37.40
C SER A 10 -26.94 -8.95 35.95
N GLY A 11 -27.95 -9.16 35.10
CA GLY A 11 -27.74 -9.48 33.69
C GLY A 11 -27.07 -8.34 32.92
N ALA A 12 -27.51 -7.10 33.13
CA ALA A 12 -26.90 -5.92 32.52
C ALA A 12 -25.45 -5.71 33.01
N VAL A 13 -25.20 -5.79 34.31
CA VAL A 13 -23.87 -5.60 34.91
C VAL A 13 -22.90 -6.69 34.45
N THR A 14 -23.33 -7.95 34.42
CA THR A 14 -22.50 -9.07 33.96
C THR A 14 -22.07 -8.86 32.51
N ASN A 15 -23.01 -8.46 31.65
CA ASN A 15 -22.66 -8.23 30.26
C ASN A 15 -21.80 -6.98 30.03
N TRP A 16 -22.05 -5.91 30.80
CA TRP A 16 -21.18 -4.74 30.79
C TRP A 16 -19.75 -5.11 31.18
N LEU A 17 -19.59 -5.93 32.22
CA LEU A 17 -18.30 -6.45 32.67
C LEU A 17 -17.65 -7.32 31.59
N ALA A 18 -18.41 -8.18 30.92
CA ALA A 18 -17.94 -9.00 29.81
C ALA A 18 -17.39 -8.14 28.65
N ILE A 19 -18.08 -7.05 28.29
CA ILE A 19 -17.59 -6.11 27.28
C ILE A 19 -16.34 -5.39 27.76
N HIS A 20 -16.31 -4.93 29.01
CA HIS A 20 -15.15 -4.24 29.59
C HIS A 20 -13.91 -5.15 29.61
N MET A 21 -14.05 -6.41 29.99
CA MET A 21 -12.95 -7.37 30.04
C MET A 21 -12.43 -7.78 28.65
N LEU A 22 -13.13 -7.52 27.54
CA LEU A 22 -12.54 -7.73 26.21
C LEU A 22 -11.39 -6.75 25.94
N PHE A 23 -11.49 -5.53 26.47
CA PHE A 23 -10.61 -4.41 26.15
C PHE A 23 -9.64 -4.05 27.28
N GLU A 24 -9.98 -4.35 28.53
CA GLU A 24 -9.18 -4.03 29.71
C GLU A 24 -8.86 -5.29 30.51
N LYS A 25 -7.67 -5.31 31.14
CA LYS A 25 -7.33 -6.33 32.12
C LYS A 25 -8.05 -6.02 33.43
N VAL A 26 -8.83 -6.98 33.92
CA VAL A 26 -9.54 -6.90 35.19
C VAL A 26 -8.86 -7.85 36.18
N PRO A 27 -8.42 -7.38 37.36
CA PRO A 27 -7.82 -8.25 38.35
C PRO A 27 -8.81 -9.35 38.77
N LEU A 28 -8.32 -10.57 39.02
CA LEU A 28 -9.09 -11.77 39.40
C LEU A 28 -9.92 -12.44 38.30
N LEU A 29 -10.06 -11.84 37.11
CA LEU A 29 -10.80 -12.43 35.99
C LEU A 29 -9.84 -12.91 34.89
N TYR A 30 -9.68 -14.25 34.82
CA TYR A 30 -8.93 -14.90 33.75
C TYR A 30 -9.58 -14.64 32.39
N GLY A 31 -8.76 -14.43 31.36
CA GLY A 31 -9.23 -14.07 30.03
C GLY A 31 -9.69 -12.62 29.89
N SER A 32 -9.36 -11.73 30.83
CA SER A 32 -9.54 -10.28 30.63
C SER A 32 -8.41 -9.68 29.77
N GLY A 33 -8.72 -8.65 28.98
CA GLY A 33 -7.83 -8.00 28.02
C GLY A 33 -7.50 -8.86 26.79
N VAL A 34 -8.44 -9.65 26.27
CA VAL A 34 -8.20 -10.56 25.14
C VAL A 34 -7.71 -9.83 23.89
N ILE A 35 -8.31 -8.70 23.54
CA ILE A 35 -7.98 -7.96 22.31
C ILE A 35 -6.52 -7.50 22.28
N PRO A 36 -6.01 -6.76 23.28
CA PRO A 36 -4.59 -6.37 23.28
C PRO A 36 -3.64 -7.57 23.45
N GLN A 37 -4.07 -8.68 24.05
CA GLN A 37 -3.25 -9.90 24.18
C GLN A 37 -3.07 -10.65 22.86
N ARG A 38 -4.04 -10.56 21.95
CA ARG A 38 -4.02 -11.19 20.62
C ARG A 38 -3.48 -10.24 19.54
N PHE A 39 -2.75 -9.20 19.92
CA PHE A 39 -2.23 -8.17 19.01
C PHE A 39 -1.45 -8.75 17.83
N GLU A 40 -0.57 -9.73 18.06
CA GLU A 40 0.21 -10.37 17.00
C GLU A 40 -0.67 -11.10 15.97
N GLU A 41 -1.74 -11.75 16.42
CA GLU A 41 -2.70 -12.41 15.53
C GLU A 41 -3.47 -11.40 14.68
N PHE A 42 -3.85 -10.25 15.26
CA PHE A 42 -4.45 -9.17 14.50
C PHE A 42 -3.50 -8.60 13.44
N LYS A 43 -2.22 -8.41 13.80
CA LYS A 43 -1.19 -7.93 12.89
C LYS A 43 -1.00 -8.90 11.72
N ALA A 44 -0.91 -10.21 12.00
CA ALA A 44 -0.83 -11.25 10.98
C ALA A 44 -2.07 -11.26 10.07
N GLY A 45 -3.27 -11.18 10.66
CA GLY A 45 -4.52 -11.13 9.89
C GLY A 45 -4.64 -9.90 8.98
N ILE A 46 -4.17 -8.73 9.42
CA ILE A 46 -4.13 -7.53 8.58
C ILE A 46 -3.13 -7.73 7.43
N ARG A 47 -1.95 -8.28 7.70
CA ARG A 47 -0.95 -8.59 6.65
C ARG A 47 -1.56 -9.49 5.58
N GLU A 48 -2.19 -10.59 6.02
CA GLU A 48 -2.83 -11.54 5.12
C GLU A 48 -3.93 -10.89 4.30
N LEU A 49 -4.83 -10.13 4.93
CA LEU A 49 -5.88 -9.38 4.24
C LEU A 49 -5.29 -8.42 3.19
N MET A 50 -4.28 -7.63 3.55
CA MET A 50 -3.64 -6.69 2.63
C MET A 50 -3.00 -7.39 1.43
N MET A 51 -2.21 -8.44 1.65
CA MET A 51 -1.48 -9.11 0.57
C MET A 51 -2.38 -9.99 -0.30
N THR A 52 -3.37 -10.65 0.28
CA THR A 52 -4.24 -11.59 -0.44
C THR A 52 -5.48 -10.96 -1.07
N GLN A 53 -5.98 -9.85 -0.53
CA GLN A 53 -7.20 -9.20 -1.04
C GLN A 53 -6.90 -7.92 -1.82
N PHE A 54 -5.94 -7.11 -1.37
CA PHE A 54 -5.66 -5.80 -1.96
C PHE A 54 -4.48 -5.84 -2.94
N PHE A 55 -3.35 -6.43 -2.54
CA PHE A 55 -2.11 -6.43 -3.32
C PHE A 55 -1.81 -7.77 -3.99
N THR A 56 -2.84 -8.35 -4.62
CA THR A 56 -2.68 -9.49 -5.52
C THR A 56 -2.00 -9.08 -6.81
N GLU A 57 -1.34 -10.01 -7.49
CA GLU A 57 -0.74 -9.77 -8.82
C GLU A 57 -1.75 -9.15 -9.80
N GLN A 58 -3.00 -9.65 -9.79
CA GLN A 58 -4.07 -9.14 -10.64
C GLN A 58 -4.42 -7.68 -10.30
N ASN A 59 -4.52 -7.32 -9.02
CA ASN A 59 -4.85 -5.97 -8.60
C ASN A 59 -3.70 -4.99 -8.86
N ILE A 60 -2.45 -5.43 -8.68
CA ILE A 60 -1.26 -4.62 -9.00
C ILE A 60 -1.20 -4.36 -10.50
N ASN A 61 -1.36 -5.40 -11.32
CA ASN A 61 -1.43 -5.25 -12.77
C ASN A 61 -2.56 -4.30 -13.16
N ARG A 62 -3.75 -4.52 -12.58
CA ARG A 62 -4.90 -3.62 -12.79
C ARG A 62 -4.57 -2.18 -12.38
N PHE A 63 -3.86 -1.92 -11.28
CA PHE A 63 -3.51 -0.57 -10.87
C PHE A 63 -2.55 0.12 -11.85
N LEU A 64 -1.58 -0.62 -12.40
CA LEU A 64 -0.62 -0.11 -13.36
C LEU A 64 -1.23 0.13 -14.75
N THR A 65 -2.30 -0.58 -15.07
CA THR A 65 -2.95 -0.57 -16.40
C THR A 65 -4.30 0.15 -16.45
N SER A 66 -5.03 0.28 -15.33
CA SER A 66 -6.41 0.79 -15.28
C SER A 66 -6.55 2.31 -15.29
N GLY A 67 -5.50 3.03 -15.67
CA GLY A 67 -5.67 4.38 -16.16
C GLY A 67 -6.15 4.32 -17.62
N ASN A 68 -7.32 4.88 -17.93
CA ASN A 68 -7.64 5.36 -19.30
C ASN A 68 -6.63 6.43 -19.80
N GLN A 69 -5.60 6.70 -19.02
CA GLN A 69 -4.33 7.27 -19.41
C GLN A 69 -3.32 6.14 -19.17
N GLN A 70 -2.79 5.54 -20.24
CA GLN A 70 -1.47 4.90 -20.21
C GLN A 70 -0.61 5.72 -19.25
N LEU A 71 0.07 5.09 -18.28
CA LEU A 71 0.99 5.77 -17.36
C LEU A 71 1.76 6.83 -18.16
N LYS A 72 1.33 8.10 -18.06
CA LYS A 72 1.92 9.20 -18.81
C LYS A 72 3.21 9.53 -18.09
N LEU A 73 4.18 8.65 -18.27
CA LEU A 73 5.53 8.81 -17.81
C LEU A 73 6.08 10.00 -18.59
N ASP A 74 6.08 11.15 -17.94
CA ASP A 74 6.75 12.32 -18.49
C ASP A 74 8.26 12.08 -18.36
N LEU A 75 8.86 11.63 -19.46
CA LEU A 75 10.28 11.35 -19.54
C LEU A 75 11.11 12.60 -19.81
N VAL A 76 10.48 13.73 -20.13
CA VAL A 76 11.17 15.00 -20.42
C VAL A 76 12.10 15.42 -19.28
N PRO A 77 11.70 15.42 -17.99
CA PRO A 77 12.57 15.83 -16.89
C PRO A 77 13.76 14.90 -16.67
N VAL A 78 13.64 13.63 -17.10
CA VAL A 78 14.74 12.66 -17.04
C VAL A 78 15.70 12.93 -18.19
N LEU A 79 15.18 13.02 -19.43
CA LEU A 79 15.95 13.28 -20.65
C LEU A 79 16.70 14.61 -20.61
N GLU A 80 16.15 15.63 -19.97
CA GLU A 80 16.84 16.91 -19.76
C GLU A 80 18.11 16.78 -18.91
N LYS A 81 18.14 15.82 -17.98
CA LYS A 81 19.28 15.55 -17.08
C LYS A 81 20.26 14.53 -17.62
N VAL A 82 19.90 13.80 -18.69
CA VAL A 82 20.80 12.84 -19.32
C VAL A 82 21.92 13.60 -20.02
N ASP A 83 23.16 13.20 -19.74
CA ASP A 83 24.34 13.65 -20.47
C ASP A 83 24.47 12.85 -21.77
N LEU A 84 24.41 13.56 -22.89
CA LEU A 84 24.52 13.00 -24.24
C LEU A 84 25.88 13.30 -24.88
N GLU A 85 26.79 13.99 -24.19
CA GLU A 85 28.15 14.21 -24.72
C GLU A 85 28.87 12.92 -25.16
N PRO A 86 28.76 11.79 -24.44
CA PRO A 86 29.40 10.53 -24.87
C PRO A 86 28.92 10.02 -26.23
N THR A 87 27.67 10.33 -26.62
CA THR A 87 27.16 9.94 -27.94
C THR A 87 27.76 10.76 -29.06
N PHE A 88 28.11 12.02 -28.81
CA PHE A 88 28.86 12.83 -29.77
C PHE A 88 30.29 12.32 -29.93
N ASP A 89 30.96 12.05 -28.80
CA ASP A 89 32.34 11.55 -28.82
C ASP A 89 32.43 10.20 -29.57
N SER A 90 31.45 9.32 -29.34
CA SER A 90 31.30 8.05 -30.08
C SER A 90 31.08 8.27 -31.58
N LEU A 91 30.29 9.26 -31.97
CA LEU A 91 30.08 9.61 -33.38
C LEU A 91 31.40 10.07 -34.03
N VAL A 92 32.18 10.90 -33.35
CA VAL A 92 33.49 11.37 -33.83
C VAL A 92 34.46 10.20 -34.01
N GLU A 93 34.46 9.24 -33.08
CA GLU A 93 35.27 8.02 -33.19
C GLU A 93 34.89 7.19 -34.43
N VAL A 94 33.60 6.93 -34.64
CA VAL A 94 33.10 6.22 -35.82
C VAL A 94 33.47 6.94 -37.11
N ILE A 95 33.38 8.27 -37.14
CA ILE A 95 33.77 9.08 -38.29
C ILE A 95 35.27 8.94 -38.58
N ASN A 96 36.12 9.06 -37.56
CA ASN A 96 37.57 8.94 -37.70
C ASN A 96 38.01 7.56 -38.18
N ALA A 97 37.31 6.50 -37.74
CA ALA A 97 37.55 5.13 -38.19
C ALA A 97 37.06 4.86 -39.63
N SER A 98 36.20 5.73 -40.18
CA SER A 98 35.63 5.58 -41.52
C SER A 98 36.52 6.20 -42.61
N SER A 99 36.17 5.94 -43.88
CA SER A 99 36.78 6.61 -45.04
C SER A 99 36.66 8.14 -44.99
N PHE A 100 35.67 8.67 -44.27
CA PHE A 100 35.48 10.10 -44.07
C PHE A 100 36.51 10.70 -43.10
N GLY A 101 37.05 9.92 -42.15
CA GLY A 101 38.10 10.35 -41.22
C GLY A 101 39.39 10.76 -41.93
N SER A 102 39.78 10.02 -42.97
CA SER A 102 40.96 10.35 -43.80
C SER A 102 40.79 11.68 -44.54
N MET A 103 39.55 12.02 -44.95
CA MET A 103 39.23 13.31 -45.56
C MET A 103 39.22 14.44 -44.52
N LEU A 104 38.64 14.20 -43.34
CA LEU A 104 38.63 15.13 -42.22
C LEU A 104 40.03 15.52 -41.73
N GLY A 105 40.99 14.59 -41.79
CA GLY A 105 42.39 14.86 -41.48
C GLY A 105 42.99 16.02 -42.30
N MET A 106 42.50 16.22 -43.53
CA MET A 106 42.95 17.35 -44.38
C MET A 106 42.34 18.70 -43.97
N PHE A 107 41.26 18.71 -43.18
CA PHE A 107 40.52 19.89 -42.74
C PHE A 107 40.63 20.16 -41.23
N GLY A 108 41.66 19.62 -40.56
CA GLY A 108 41.90 19.82 -39.12
C GLY A 108 41.49 18.67 -38.21
N GLY A 109 41.16 17.51 -38.78
CA GLY A 109 40.89 16.27 -38.03
C GLY A 109 39.64 16.34 -37.15
N ALA A 110 39.61 15.55 -36.08
CA ALA A 110 38.48 15.45 -35.16
C ALA A 110 38.10 16.81 -34.51
N GLU A 111 39.08 17.68 -34.30
CA GLU A 111 38.89 19.00 -33.68
C GLU A 111 37.97 19.91 -34.52
N ALA A 112 37.94 19.72 -35.85
CA ALA A 112 37.02 20.43 -36.74
C ALA A 112 35.53 20.16 -36.45
N LEU A 113 35.21 19.05 -35.77
CA LEU A 113 33.84 18.70 -35.39
C LEU A 113 33.42 19.29 -34.04
N THR A 114 34.35 19.79 -33.23
CA THR A 114 34.06 20.34 -31.89
C THR A 114 32.95 21.40 -31.86
N PRO A 115 32.85 22.34 -32.82
CA PRO A 115 31.76 23.32 -32.86
C PRO A 115 30.38 22.69 -33.03
N LEU A 116 30.31 21.45 -33.54
CA LEU A 116 29.06 20.71 -33.75
C LEU A 116 28.63 19.93 -32.51
N LYS A 117 29.45 19.83 -31.46
CA LYS A 117 29.14 19.06 -30.24
C LYS A 117 27.85 19.54 -29.58
N GLN A 118 27.77 20.83 -29.26
CA GLN A 118 26.58 21.43 -28.65
C GLN A 118 25.31 21.31 -29.50
N PRO A 119 25.30 21.72 -30.80
CA PRO A 119 24.08 21.60 -31.60
C PRO A 119 23.66 20.15 -31.84
N PHE A 120 24.61 19.19 -31.87
CA PHE A 120 24.28 17.76 -31.90
C PHE A 120 23.57 17.32 -30.62
N VAL A 121 24.16 17.63 -29.45
CA VAL A 121 23.59 17.26 -28.14
C VAL A 121 22.19 17.84 -27.95
N GLU A 122 22.00 19.11 -28.29
CA GLU A 122 20.68 19.76 -28.24
C GLU A 122 19.68 19.09 -29.18
N LYS A 123 20.07 18.84 -30.43
CA LYS A 123 19.18 18.21 -31.42
C LYS A 123 18.81 16.78 -31.01
N MET A 124 19.76 16.01 -30.51
CA MET A 124 19.55 14.65 -30.00
C MET A 124 18.59 14.65 -28.80
N LYS A 125 18.76 15.58 -27.85
CA LYS A 125 17.86 15.73 -26.70
C LYS A 125 16.42 15.99 -27.15
N THR A 126 16.24 16.93 -28.09
CA THR A 126 14.91 17.21 -28.69
C THR A 126 14.32 15.98 -29.37
N SER A 127 15.11 15.25 -30.16
CA SER A 127 14.63 14.04 -30.83
C SER A 127 14.26 12.92 -29.84
N LEU A 128 15.00 12.75 -28.75
CA LEU A 128 14.65 11.78 -27.69
C LEU A 128 13.36 12.18 -26.97
N ILE A 129 13.13 13.48 -26.73
CA ILE A 129 11.89 13.98 -26.16
C ILE A 129 10.71 13.66 -27.09
N GLU A 130 10.83 13.95 -28.38
CA GLU A 130 9.80 13.62 -29.38
C GLU A 130 9.50 12.12 -29.41
N ILE A 131 10.54 11.26 -29.42
CA ILE A 131 10.38 9.80 -29.37
C ILE A 131 9.71 9.34 -28.07
N SER A 132 10.06 9.95 -26.94
CA SER A 132 9.49 9.57 -25.63
C SER A 132 7.99 9.86 -25.52
N GLN A 133 7.49 10.77 -26.36
CA GLN A 133 6.08 11.15 -26.45
C GLN A 133 5.33 10.35 -27.52
N ASP A 134 6.03 9.53 -28.31
CA ASP A 134 5.43 8.68 -29.33
C ASP A 134 4.60 7.54 -28.71
N GLU A 135 3.42 7.29 -29.28
CA GLU A 135 2.48 6.29 -28.77
C GLU A 135 3.08 4.88 -28.78
N ARG A 136 3.87 4.53 -29.79
CA ARG A 136 4.48 3.20 -29.90
C ARG A 136 5.57 2.99 -28.86
N PHE A 137 6.34 4.05 -28.54
CA PHE A 137 7.31 4.01 -27.46
C PHE A 137 6.61 3.79 -26.10
N LEU A 138 5.54 4.55 -25.84
CA LEU A 138 4.76 4.42 -24.60
C LEU A 138 4.09 3.05 -24.46
N GLU A 139 3.56 2.48 -25.54
CA GLU A 139 2.99 1.13 -25.55
C GLU A 139 4.07 0.07 -25.26
N THR A 140 5.23 0.18 -25.90
CA THR A 140 6.37 -0.71 -25.65
C THR A 140 6.81 -0.61 -24.20
N LEU A 141 6.95 0.59 -23.65
CA LEU A 141 7.35 0.81 -22.25
C LEU A 141 6.32 0.24 -21.28
N SER A 142 5.03 0.44 -21.54
CA SER A 142 3.94 -0.11 -20.72
C SER A 142 3.98 -1.63 -20.70
N SER A 143 4.21 -2.28 -21.85
CA SER A 143 4.35 -3.74 -21.94
C SER A 143 5.55 -4.27 -21.14
N GLN A 144 6.62 -3.48 -20.99
CA GLN A 144 7.77 -3.84 -20.16
C GLN A 144 7.45 -3.73 -18.67
N LEU A 145 6.64 -2.74 -18.28
CA LEU A 145 6.19 -2.58 -16.90
C LEU A 145 5.26 -3.71 -16.47
N GLU A 146 4.46 -4.26 -17.38
CA GLU A 146 3.56 -5.39 -17.12
C GLU A 146 4.27 -6.75 -16.97
N GLN A 147 5.59 -6.80 -17.11
CA GLN A 147 6.33 -8.05 -17.01
C GLN A 147 6.21 -8.68 -15.60
N PRO A 148 6.12 -10.02 -15.51
CA PRO A 148 5.99 -10.72 -14.23
C PRO A 148 7.09 -10.36 -13.21
N ASN A 149 8.33 -10.18 -13.67
CA ASN A 149 9.44 -9.82 -12.79
C ASN A 149 9.23 -8.44 -12.13
N VAL A 150 8.77 -7.44 -12.90
CA VAL A 150 8.47 -6.10 -12.38
C VAL A 150 7.30 -6.15 -11.41
N MET A 151 6.27 -6.94 -11.73
CA MET A 151 5.11 -7.13 -10.84
C MET A 151 5.53 -7.75 -9.51
N GLN A 152 6.39 -8.76 -9.55
CA GLN A 152 6.92 -9.43 -8.36
C GLN A 152 7.75 -8.46 -7.51
N ASP A 153 8.61 -7.65 -8.13
CA ASP A 153 9.42 -6.65 -7.42
C ASP A 153 8.53 -5.59 -6.74
N VAL A 154 7.49 -5.10 -7.43
CA VAL A 154 6.51 -4.17 -6.86
C VAL A 154 5.77 -4.81 -5.69
N GLN A 155 5.34 -6.06 -5.84
CA GLN A 155 4.64 -6.79 -4.78
C GLN A 155 5.53 -6.96 -3.54
N GLN A 156 6.78 -7.39 -3.70
CA GLN A 156 7.74 -7.51 -2.60
C GLN A 156 8.02 -6.16 -1.93
N LYS A 157 8.11 -5.08 -2.71
CA LYS A 157 8.31 -3.75 -2.17
C LYS A 157 7.10 -3.30 -1.33
N ILE A 158 5.89 -3.56 -1.81
CA ILE A 158 4.66 -3.28 -1.07
C ILE A 158 4.60 -4.11 0.20
N GLU A 159 4.91 -5.40 0.12
CA GLU A 159 4.94 -6.31 1.27
C GLU A 159 5.87 -5.78 2.38
N SER A 160 7.09 -5.38 2.02
CA SER A 160 8.04 -4.77 2.95
C SER A 160 7.50 -3.48 3.59
N ILE A 161 6.83 -2.62 2.82
CA ILE A 161 6.21 -1.38 3.34
C ILE A 161 5.08 -1.72 4.30
N VAL A 162 4.24 -2.69 3.95
CA VAL A 162 3.12 -3.15 4.80
C VAL A 162 3.67 -3.72 6.11
N GLU A 163 4.69 -4.58 6.05
CA GLU A 163 5.33 -5.14 7.25
C GLU A 163 5.89 -4.04 8.15
N GLN A 164 6.62 -3.07 7.60
CA GLN A 164 7.14 -1.94 8.39
C GLN A 164 6.01 -1.16 9.07
N ARG A 165 4.89 -0.91 8.39
CA ARG A 165 3.73 -0.23 8.99
C ARG A 165 3.03 -1.06 10.04
N LEU A 166 2.98 -2.38 9.86
CA LEU A 166 2.45 -3.31 10.84
C LEU A 166 3.36 -3.39 12.08
N ASP A 167 4.67 -3.26 11.93
CA ASP A 167 5.63 -3.20 13.04
C ASP A 167 5.48 -1.92 13.87
N GLU A 168 5.06 -0.82 13.24
CA GLU A 168 4.74 0.44 13.93
C GLU A 168 3.41 0.38 14.70
N LEU A 169 2.56 -0.63 14.45
CA LEU A 169 1.31 -0.77 15.19
C LEU A 169 1.58 -1.09 16.65
N THR A 170 0.76 -0.48 17.51
CA THR A 170 0.78 -0.77 18.95
C THR A 170 -0.51 -1.48 19.37
N PRO A 171 -0.48 -2.26 20.46
CA PRO A 171 -1.69 -2.87 21.02
C PRO A 171 -2.81 -1.86 21.31
N LYS A 172 -2.45 -0.63 21.68
CA LYS A 172 -3.40 0.46 21.92
C LYS A 172 -4.13 0.87 20.65
N MET A 173 -3.42 1.02 19.53
CA MET A 173 -4.04 1.39 18.25
C MET A 173 -5.04 0.33 17.78
N VAL A 174 -4.69 -0.95 17.87
CA VAL A 174 -5.60 -2.06 17.51
C VAL A 174 -6.83 -2.07 18.39
N LYS A 175 -6.65 -1.89 19.71
CA LYS A 175 -7.76 -1.74 20.65
C LYS A 175 -8.67 -0.57 20.25
N ASP A 176 -8.12 0.60 19.97
CA ASP A 176 -8.89 1.79 19.61
C ASP A 176 -9.68 1.60 18.30
N ILE A 177 -9.06 0.97 17.29
CA ILE A 177 -9.72 0.63 16.01
C ILE A 177 -10.91 -0.31 16.25
N ILE A 178 -10.67 -1.45 16.90
CA ILE A 178 -11.70 -2.47 17.15
C ILE A 178 -12.81 -1.89 18.02
N GLN A 179 -12.44 -1.22 19.12
CA GLN A 179 -13.39 -0.60 20.03
C GLN A 179 -14.27 0.42 19.29
N THR A 180 -13.71 1.23 18.40
CA THR A 180 -14.48 2.19 17.61
C THR A 180 -15.46 1.50 16.66
N MET A 181 -15.05 0.40 16.03
CA MET A 181 -15.91 -0.38 15.13
C MET A 181 -17.09 -1.04 15.87
N ILE A 182 -16.85 -1.65 17.04
CA ILE A 182 -17.85 -2.54 17.67
C ILE A 182 -18.60 -1.92 18.84
N LYS A 183 -18.13 -0.80 19.43
CA LYS A 183 -18.75 -0.16 20.61
C LYS A 183 -20.23 0.17 20.41
N LYS A 184 -20.65 0.56 19.20
CA LYS A 184 -22.07 0.84 18.89
C LYS A 184 -22.96 -0.40 18.93
N HIS A 185 -22.40 -1.58 18.63
CA HIS A 185 -23.15 -2.83 18.57
C HIS A 185 -23.12 -3.57 19.92
N LEU A 186 -22.02 -3.49 20.67
CA LEU A 186 -21.89 -4.16 21.96
C LEU A 186 -22.82 -3.58 23.04
N GLY A 187 -23.18 -2.29 22.97
CA GLY A 187 -24.09 -1.66 23.94
C GLY A 187 -25.47 -2.34 24.02
N TRP A 188 -25.97 -2.85 22.90
CA TRP A 188 -27.23 -3.61 22.85
C TRP A 188 -27.20 -4.88 23.69
N LEU A 189 -26.04 -5.51 23.80
CA LEU A 189 -25.87 -6.74 24.57
C LEU A 189 -26.14 -6.46 26.07
N VAL A 190 -25.82 -5.26 26.58
CA VAL A 190 -26.09 -4.86 27.98
C VAL A 190 -27.58 -4.68 28.21
N VAL A 191 -28.26 -4.02 27.27
CA VAL A 191 -29.71 -3.80 27.32
C VAL A 191 -30.45 -5.14 27.30
N TRP A 192 -30.10 -6.02 26.36
CA TRP A 192 -30.69 -7.36 26.28
C TRP A 192 -30.36 -8.22 27.50
N GLY A 193 -29.14 -8.14 28.04
CA GLY A 193 -28.78 -8.78 29.31
C GLY A 193 -29.72 -8.37 30.45
N GLY A 194 -30.10 -7.10 30.50
CA GLY A 194 -31.09 -6.60 31.45
C GLY A 194 -32.52 -7.09 31.18
N VAL A 195 -32.95 -7.09 29.92
CA VAL A 195 -34.28 -7.58 29.52
C VAL A 195 -34.43 -9.07 29.83
N PHE A 196 -33.46 -9.91 29.45
CA PHE A 196 -33.47 -11.34 29.73
C PHE A 196 -33.36 -11.64 31.23
N GLY A 197 -32.51 -10.91 31.96
CA GLY A 197 -32.46 -10.99 33.42
C GLY A 197 -33.82 -10.68 34.05
N GLY A 198 -34.50 -9.63 33.59
CA GLY A 198 -35.85 -9.30 34.06
C GLY A 198 -36.89 -10.39 33.76
N LEU A 199 -36.87 -10.96 32.55
CA LEU A 199 -37.75 -12.07 32.17
C LEU A 199 -37.53 -13.31 33.05
N ILE A 200 -36.27 -13.67 33.33
CA ILE A 200 -35.94 -14.78 34.25
C ILE A 200 -36.43 -14.46 35.67
N GLY A 201 -36.25 -13.22 36.11
CA GLY A 201 -36.76 -12.73 37.39
C GLY A 201 -38.30 -12.79 37.49
N LEU A 202 -39.03 -12.60 36.39
CA LEU A 202 -40.49 -12.76 36.35
C LEU A 202 -40.91 -14.22 36.40
N ILE A 203 -40.26 -15.09 35.62
CA ILE A 203 -40.53 -16.53 35.60
C ILE A 203 -40.27 -17.14 36.98
N THR A 204 -39.17 -16.78 37.63
CA THR A 204 -38.85 -17.28 38.98
C THR A 204 -39.87 -16.88 40.03
N ILE A 205 -40.42 -15.66 39.96
CA ILE A 205 -41.55 -15.28 40.80
C ILE A 205 -42.77 -16.16 40.48
N LEU A 206 -43.14 -16.31 39.21
CA LEU A 206 -44.34 -17.04 38.80
C LEU A 206 -44.29 -18.53 39.19
N VAL A 207 -43.11 -19.15 39.16
CA VAL A 207 -42.89 -20.55 39.56
C VAL A 207 -42.79 -20.72 41.08
N ALA A 208 -42.31 -19.70 41.79
CA ALA A 208 -42.20 -19.72 43.26
C ALA A 208 -43.45 -19.18 43.99
N SER A 209 -44.47 -18.76 43.23
CA SER A 209 -45.80 -18.36 43.73
C SER A 209 -46.73 -19.57 43.79
#